data_AF-A0A0E0G182-F1
#
_entry.id   AF-A0A0E0G182-F1
#
_cell.length_a   1.000
_cell.length_b   1.000
_cell.length_c   1.000
_cell.angle_alpha   90.00
_cell.angle_beta   90.00
_cell.angle_gamma   90.00
#
_symmetry.space_group_name_H-M   'P 1'
#
loop_
_entity.id
_entity.type
_entity.pdbx_description
1 polymer ?
#
loop_
_entity_poly.entity_id
_entity_poly.type
_entity_poly.pdbx_seq_one_letter_code
_entity_poly.pdbx_strand_id
1 'polypeptide(L)'
;MDNLEEWWTTRSSKQDNELLLIPDLQMLWASDCPKLKFLPYPPRSLTWFIENSNHVLPEHGFGNLTSATYPLHLSIERAPNSPEMWRRAQHLSSIESLTLMSIAGLRALPEAIQCFTSLWRLSILGCGELETLPEWLGDYFTCLEEISIDTCPMLSSLPESIQRLTKLKKLVITNCPVLSEKCQGEDRHKIAHILEPIFLLADTVSRAIGP
;
A
#
# COMPACT_ATOMS: atom_id res chain seq x y z
N MET A 1 -12.61 -17.48 10.79
CA MET A 1 -12.74 -17.30 12.25
C MET A 1 -13.86 -16.30 12.48
N ASP A 2 -15.09 -16.69 12.19
CA ASP A 2 -16.12 -15.71 11.80
C ASP A 2 -16.74 -14.96 13.00
N ASN A 3 -16.35 -15.38 14.20
CA ASN A 3 -16.86 -14.88 15.48
C ASN A 3 -15.81 -14.15 16.32
N LEU A 4 -14.55 -14.04 15.86
CA LEU A 4 -13.53 -13.30 16.62
C LEU A 4 -13.64 -11.81 16.28
N GLU A 5 -14.34 -11.07 17.13
CA GLU A 5 -14.56 -9.62 16.95
C GLU A 5 -13.46 -8.79 17.61
N GLU A 6 -12.93 -9.25 18.75
CA GLU A 6 -11.89 -8.55 19.50
C GLU A 6 -10.75 -9.48 19.87
N TRP A 7 -9.52 -9.02 19.64
CA TRP A 7 -8.31 -9.68 20.12
C TRP A 7 -7.52 -8.73 21.02
N TRP A 8 -7.50 -9.09 22.30
CA TRP A 8 -6.72 -8.40 23.31
C TRP A 8 -5.22 -8.70 23.16
N THR A 9 -4.39 -7.65 23.00
CA THR A 9 -2.93 -7.79 22.81
C THR A 9 -2.12 -7.51 24.07
N THR A 10 -2.77 -7.09 25.16
CA THR A 10 -2.15 -6.87 26.47
C THR A 10 -2.78 -7.74 27.55
N ARG A 11 -2.00 -8.04 28.58
CA ARG A 11 -2.52 -8.63 29.82
C ARG A 11 -2.82 -7.49 30.79
N SER A 12 -4.09 -7.33 31.18
CA SER A 12 -4.48 -6.44 32.27
C SER A 12 -3.89 -6.97 33.58
N SER A 13 -2.73 -6.47 34.00
CA SER A 13 -2.19 -6.69 35.34
C SER A 13 -2.47 -5.45 36.18
N LYS A 14 -2.91 -5.62 37.44
CA LYS A 14 -3.31 -4.55 38.37
C LYS A 14 -2.17 -3.57 38.78
N GLN A 15 -1.05 -3.60 38.08
CA GLN A 15 0.13 -2.77 38.32
C GLN A 15 0.53 -2.16 36.97
N ASP A 16 0.01 -0.96 36.67
CA ASP A 16 0.35 0.11 35.69
C ASP A 16 1.33 -0.10 34.51
N ASN A 17 1.69 -1.33 34.15
CA ASN A 17 2.50 -1.70 33.00
C ASN A 17 1.71 -2.76 32.23
N GLU A 18 1.00 -2.34 31.19
CA GLU A 18 0.36 -3.25 30.25
C GLU A 18 1.44 -4.08 29.55
N LEU A 19 1.58 -5.34 29.95
CA LEU A 19 2.50 -6.27 29.31
C LEU A 19 1.86 -6.80 28.02
N LEU A 20 2.56 -6.61 26.90
CA LEU A 20 2.17 -7.16 25.62
C LEU A 20 2.19 -8.69 25.67
N LEU A 21 1.10 -9.32 25.22
CA LEU A 21 0.97 -10.77 25.12
C LEU A 21 1.84 -11.35 24.00
N ILE A 22 2.24 -10.51 23.05
CA ILE A 22 2.99 -10.87 21.83
C ILE A 22 4.07 -9.83 21.56
N PRO A 23 5.13 -9.77 22.40
CA PRO A 23 6.17 -8.75 22.30
C PRO A 23 7.13 -8.95 21.12
N ASP A 24 7.11 -10.09 20.42
CA ASP A 24 8.05 -10.42 19.33
C ASP A 24 7.34 -10.70 17.99
N LEU A 25 6.09 -10.26 17.84
CA LEU A 25 5.31 -10.50 16.63
C LEU A 25 5.87 -9.72 15.44
N GLN A 26 6.77 -10.31 14.66
CA GLN A 26 7.38 -9.65 13.49
C GLN A 26 6.41 -9.47 12.31
N MET A 27 5.48 -10.39 12.14
CA MET A 27 4.56 -10.43 11.00
C MET A 27 3.13 -10.63 11.48
N LEU A 28 2.23 -9.79 11.00
CA LEU A 28 0.79 -9.91 11.23
C LEU A 28 0.13 -10.28 9.92
N TRP A 29 -0.52 -11.45 9.89
CA TRP A 29 -1.33 -11.87 8.74
C TRP A 29 -2.80 -11.92 9.17
N ALA A 30 -3.65 -11.13 8.53
CA ALA A 30 -5.10 -11.15 8.71
C ALA A 30 -5.76 -11.36 7.35
N SER A 31 -6.42 -12.50 7.17
CA SER A 31 -7.13 -12.84 5.94
C SER A 31 -8.56 -13.24 6.29
N ASP A 32 -9.52 -12.66 5.58
CA ASP A 32 -10.97 -12.89 5.76
C ASP A 32 -11.44 -12.74 7.23
N CYS A 33 -10.96 -11.68 7.88
CA CYS A 33 -11.29 -11.30 9.25
C CYS A 33 -12.07 -9.96 9.28
N PRO A 34 -13.32 -9.92 8.77
CA PRO A 34 -14.06 -8.68 8.53
C PRO A 34 -14.50 -7.96 9.81
N LYS A 35 -14.42 -8.62 10.98
CA LYS A 35 -14.82 -8.03 12.26
C LYS A 35 -13.67 -7.84 13.24
N LEU A 36 -12.50 -8.39 12.93
CA LEU A 36 -11.40 -8.47 13.88
C LEU A 36 -10.85 -7.08 14.18
N LYS A 37 -10.85 -6.72 15.46
CA LYS A 37 -10.19 -5.53 15.99
C LYS A 37 -9.15 -5.92 17.03
N PHE A 38 -8.04 -5.19 17.08
CA PHE A 38 -7.03 -5.35 18.12
C PHE A 38 -7.22 -4.31 19.23
N LEU A 39 -7.10 -4.73 20.49
CA LEU A 39 -7.25 -3.88 21.67
C LEU A 39 -6.15 -4.18 22.72
N PRO A 40 -5.15 -3.29 22.93
CA PRO A 40 -4.70 -2.24 22.01
C PRO A 40 -4.11 -2.85 20.71
N TYR A 41 -3.75 -2.01 19.73
CA TYR A 41 -3.10 -2.49 18.50
C TYR A 41 -1.67 -2.99 18.78
N PRO A 42 -1.21 -4.07 18.12
CA PRO A 42 0.08 -4.69 18.42
C PRO A 42 1.25 -3.77 18.00
N PRO A 43 2.21 -3.49 18.89
CA PRO A 43 3.24 -2.46 18.70
C PRO A 43 4.57 -2.94 18.09
N ARG A 44 4.67 -4.14 17.50
CA ARG A 44 5.96 -4.72 17.08
C ARG A 44 5.97 -5.56 15.80
N SER A 45 5.01 -5.36 14.90
CA SER A 45 5.00 -6.08 13.62
C SER A 45 5.63 -5.26 12.52
N LEU A 46 6.84 -5.69 12.08
CA LEU A 46 7.56 -5.12 10.95
C LEU A 46 6.72 -5.14 9.66
N THR A 47 5.88 -6.17 9.50
CA THR A 47 5.10 -6.39 8.27
C THR A 47 3.66 -6.82 8.54
N TRP A 48 2.71 -6.05 8.02
CA TRP A 48 1.28 -6.36 8.07
C TRP A 48 0.79 -6.79 6.68
N PHE A 49 0.13 -7.94 6.63
CA PHE A 49 -0.59 -8.44 5.46
C PHE A 49 -2.07 -8.50 5.82
N ILE A 50 -2.86 -7.64 5.18
CA ILE A 50 -4.29 -7.49 5.44
C ILE A 50 -5.04 -7.83 4.16
N GLU A 51 -5.61 -9.02 4.10
CA GLU A 51 -6.47 -9.46 3.01
C GLU A 51 -7.92 -9.44 3.48
N ASN A 52 -8.77 -8.65 2.84
CA ASN A 52 -10.21 -8.57 3.14
C ASN A 52 -10.53 -8.40 4.66
N SER A 53 -9.70 -7.62 5.37
CA SER A 53 -9.69 -7.52 6.85
C SER A 53 -9.44 -6.09 7.35
N ASN A 54 -10.07 -5.07 6.73
CA ASN A 54 -9.79 -3.65 6.99
C ASN A 54 -10.00 -3.17 8.43
N HIS A 55 -10.81 -3.87 9.25
CA HIS A 55 -11.02 -3.55 10.66
C HIS A 55 -9.80 -3.83 11.56
N VAL A 56 -8.81 -4.59 11.03
CA VAL A 56 -7.50 -4.79 11.65
C VAL A 56 -6.66 -3.51 11.65
N LEU A 57 -6.99 -2.52 10.82
CA LEU A 57 -6.31 -1.23 10.85
C LEU A 57 -6.73 -0.38 12.07
N PRO A 58 -5.78 0.34 12.68
CA PRO A 58 -6.02 1.14 13.88
C PRO A 58 -7.14 2.17 13.74
N GLU A 59 -8.17 2.10 14.61
CA GLU A 59 -9.29 3.06 14.63
C GLU A 59 -8.92 4.40 15.29
N HIS A 60 -8.08 4.33 16.32
CA HIS A 60 -7.71 5.46 17.18
C HIS A 60 -6.20 5.54 17.41
N GLY A 61 -5.42 4.97 16.47
CA GLY A 61 -3.97 4.81 16.62
C GLY A 61 -3.56 3.76 17.66
N PHE A 62 -2.33 3.87 18.15
CA PHE A 62 -1.69 2.90 19.05
C PHE A 62 -1.69 3.31 20.54
N GLY A 63 -2.44 4.37 20.91
CA GLY A 63 -2.54 4.83 22.30
C GLY A 63 -1.20 5.32 22.90
N ASN A 64 -1.03 5.15 24.21
CA ASN A 64 0.15 5.60 24.99
C ASN A 64 1.40 4.71 24.81
N LEU A 65 1.45 3.85 23.81
CA LEU A 65 2.59 2.98 23.51
C LEU A 65 3.72 3.82 22.85
N THR A 66 4.29 4.75 23.61
CA THR A 66 5.30 5.74 23.17
C THR A 66 6.66 5.13 22.80
N SER A 67 6.84 3.81 22.98
CA SER A 67 8.05 3.05 22.64
C SER A 67 7.79 1.94 21.59
N ALA A 68 6.60 1.92 20.98
CA ALA A 68 6.19 0.92 20.01
C ALA A 68 6.88 1.09 18.65
N THR A 69 7.44 0.01 18.11
CA THR A 69 7.92 -0.04 16.73
C THR A 69 6.71 -0.24 15.82
N TYR A 70 6.27 0.83 15.18
CA TYR A 70 5.19 0.82 14.19
C TYR A 70 5.54 -0.05 12.96
N PRO A 71 4.55 -0.54 12.19
CA PRO A 71 4.85 -1.31 10.99
C PRO A 71 5.60 -0.50 9.94
N LEU A 72 6.59 -1.14 9.33
CA LEU A 72 7.36 -0.58 8.23
C LEU A 72 6.79 -1.01 6.88
N HIS A 73 6.21 -2.22 6.83
CA HIS A 73 5.63 -2.78 5.63
C HIS A 73 4.13 -3.04 5.82
N LEU A 74 3.32 -2.56 4.89
CA LEU A 74 1.89 -2.80 4.84
C LEU A 74 1.49 -3.33 3.47
N SER A 75 0.85 -4.49 3.43
CA SER A 75 0.11 -5.00 2.27
C SER A 75 -1.38 -4.97 2.59
N ILE A 76 -2.17 -4.29 1.76
CA ILE A 76 -3.64 -4.35 1.78
C ILE A 76 -4.09 -5.02 0.50
N GLU A 77 -4.86 -6.09 0.64
CA GLU A 77 -5.26 -6.96 -0.47
C GLU A 77 -6.78 -7.17 -0.46
N ARG A 78 -7.39 -7.19 -1.64
CA ARG A 78 -8.81 -7.53 -1.85
C ARG A 78 -9.76 -6.73 -0.95
N ALA A 79 -9.47 -5.45 -0.75
CA ALA A 79 -10.24 -4.56 0.11
C ALA A 79 -11.05 -3.54 -0.69
N PRO A 80 -12.20 -3.05 -0.19
CA PRO A 80 -12.93 -1.96 -0.82
C PRO A 80 -12.23 -0.61 -0.59
N ASN A 81 -12.19 0.23 -1.63
CA ASN A 81 -11.76 1.62 -1.51
C ASN A 81 -12.78 2.43 -0.68
N SER A 82 -12.62 2.45 0.64
CA SER A 82 -13.52 3.14 1.57
C SER A 82 -12.81 4.25 2.36
N PRO A 83 -13.48 5.39 2.64
CA PRO A 83 -12.91 6.45 3.47
C PRO A 83 -12.53 5.98 4.88
N GLU A 84 -13.22 4.97 5.42
CA GLU A 84 -12.89 4.41 6.74
C GLU A 84 -11.55 3.67 6.73
N MET A 85 -11.30 2.80 5.74
CA MET A 85 -10.03 2.09 5.60
C MET A 85 -8.86 3.07 5.59
N TRP A 86 -8.98 4.14 4.81
CA TRP A 86 -7.93 5.13 4.67
C TRP A 86 -7.74 6.00 5.91
N ARG A 87 -8.82 6.39 6.61
CA ARG A 87 -8.72 7.06 7.91
C ARG A 87 -7.97 6.22 8.93
N ARG A 88 -8.21 4.90 8.96
CA ARG A 88 -7.50 3.98 9.85
C ARG A 88 -6.02 3.84 9.47
N ALA A 89 -5.74 3.73 8.17
CA ALA A 89 -4.37 3.62 7.66
C ALA A 89 -3.50 4.85 7.99
N GLN A 90 -4.08 6.04 8.16
CA GLN A 90 -3.35 7.27 8.53
C GLN A 90 -2.57 7.16 9.83
N HIS A 91 -2.97 6.27 10.73
CA HIS A 91 -2.26 6.05 11.99
C HIS A 91 -0.97 5.23 11.83
N LEU A 92 -0.65 4.76 10.63
CA LEU A 92 0.55 3.98 10.30
C LEU A 92 1.64 4.85 9.63
N SER A 93 1.92 6.05 10.15
CA SER A 93 2.80 7.04 9.51
C SER A 93 4.25 6.61 9.31
N SER A 94 4.71 5.55 10.00
CA SER A 94 6.04 4.97 9.90
C SER A 94 6.27 4.11 8.66
N ILE A 95 5.22 3.85 7.86
CA ILE A 95 5.33 2.92 6.74
C ILE A 95 6.40 3.39 5.76
N GLU A 96 7.27 2.45 5.45
CA GLU A 96 8.38 2.56 4.50
C GLU A 96 8.06 1.85 3.17
N SER A 97 7.17 0.87 3.20
CA SER A 97 6.78 0.07 2.04
C SER A 97 5.28 -0.22 2.04
N LEU A 98 4.59 0.23 1.01
CA LEU A 98 3.15 0.04 0.84
C LEU A 98 2.87 -0.83 -0.39
N THR A 99 2.08 -1.88 -0.21
CA THR A 99 1.52 -2.71 -1.29
C THR A 99 0.00 -2.61 -1.25
N LEU A 100 -0.60 -2.25 -2.38
CA LEU A 100 -2.04 -2.22 -2.60
C LEU A 100 -2.36 -3.24 -3.69
N MET A 101 -3.10 -4.30 -3.34
CA MET A 101 -3.46 -5.37 -4.28
C MET A 101 -4.98 -5.49 -4.42
N SER A 102 -5.47 -5.45 -5.66
CA SER A 102 -6.90 -5.68 -5.97
C SER A 102 -7.86 -4.82 -5.12
N ILE A 103 -7.56 -3.52 -4.99
CA ILE A 103 -8.42 -2.60 -4.23
C ILE A 103 -9.60 -2.19 -5.11
N ALA A 104 -10.80 -2.67 -4.76
CA ALA A 104 -12.01 -2.44 -5.54
C ALA A 104 -12.44 -0.96 -5.48
N GLY A 105 -12.76 -0.34 -6.63
CA GLY A 105 -13.14 1.06 -6.71
C GLY A 105 -12.00 2.08 -6.54
N LEU A 106 -10.73 1.64 -6.53
CA LEU A 106 -9.59 2.55 -6.42
C LEU A 106 -9.31 3.25 -7.76
N ARG A 107 -9.83 4.46 -7.96
CA ARG A 107 -9.62 5.26 -9.18
C ARG A 107 -8.38 6.15 -9.15
N ALA A 108 -7.97 6.57 -7.96
CA ALA A 108 -6.76 7.32 -7.69
C ALA A 108 -6.30 6.99 -6.26
N LEU A 109 -5.01 7.21 -5.96
CA LEU A 109 -4.54 7.09 -4.58
C LEU A 109 -5.23 8.15 -3.69
N PRO A 110 -5.73 7.78 -2.51
CA PRO A 110 -6.34 8.70 -1.56
C PRO A 110 -5.30 9.59 -0.89
N GLU A 111 -5.68 10.83 -0.58
CA GLU A 111 -4.82 11.80 0.12
C GLU A 111 -4.33 11.30 1.48
N ALA A 112 -5.08 10.39 2.11
CA ALA A 112 -4.71 9.76 3.36
C ALA A 112 -3.33 9.07 3.34
N ILE A 113 -2.86 8.61 2.18
CA ILE A 113 -1.54 7.97 2.03
C ILE A 113 -0.39 8.97 2.25
N GLN A 114 -0.62 10.29 2.12
CA GLN A 114 0.40 11.33 2.30
C GLN A 114 1.07 11.32 3.68
N CYS A 115 0.48 10.66 4.68
CA CYS A 115 1.08 10.52 6.01
C CYS A 115 2.28 9.56 6.07
N PHE A 116 2.51 8.73 5.05
CA PHE A 116 3.62 7.77 5.00
C PHE A 116 4.93 8.44 4.57
N THR A 117 5.40 9.42 5.33
CA THR A 117 6.53 10.29 4.94
C THR A 117 7.84 9.55 4.73
N SER A 118 7.98 8.34 5.28
CA SER A 118 9.17 7.48 5.14
C SER A 118 9.07 6.49 3.98
N LEU A 119 8.01 6.54 3.18
CA LEU A 119 7.77 5.58 2.09
C LEU A 119 8.90 5.64 1.05
N TRP A 120 9.62 4.53 0.91
CA TRP A 120 10.64 4.33 -0.11
C TRP A 120 10.19 3.34 -1.19
N ARG A 121 9.21 2.47 -0.91
CA ARG A 121 8.65 1.51 -1.86
C ARG A 121 7.13 1.63 -1.96
N LEU A 122 6.61 1.73 -3.19
CA LEU A 122 5.19 1.66 -3.49
C LEU A 122 4.91 0.56 -4.53
N SER A 123 3.96 -0.32 -4.24
CA SER A 123 3.48 -1.35 -5.17
C SER A 123 1.97 -1.28 -5.31
N ILE A 124 1.48 -1.24 -6.55
CA ILE A 124 0.04 -1.22 -6.87
C ILE A 124 -0.23 -2.33 -7.88
N LEU A 125 -1.01 -3.33 -7.48
CA LEU A 125 -1.13 -4.60 -8.19
C LEU A 125 -2.61 -4.92 -8.42
N GLY A 126 -3.02 -5.25 -9.63
CA GLY A 126 -4.40 -5.70 -9.93
C GLY A 126 -5.50 -4.68 -9.61
N CYS A 127 -5.17 -3.39 -9.53
CA CYS A 127 -6.16 -2.32 -9.28
C CYS A 127 -6.79 -1.91 -10.62
N GLY A 128 -7.78 -2.68 -11.06
CA GLY A 128 -8.37 -2.58 -12.40
C GLY A 128 -8.99 -1.24 -12.77
N GLU A 129 -9.53 -0.52 -11.78
CA GLU A 129 -10.21 0.77 -11.95
C GLU A 129 -9.28 1.98 -11.76
N LEU A 130 -7.98 1.77 -11.50
CA LEU A 130 -7.03 2.85 -11.26
C LEU A 130 -6.79 3.62 -12.57
N GLU A 131 -7.20 4.88 -12.60
CA GLU A 131 -7.15 5.73 -13.79
C GLU A 131 -5.92 6.65 -13.80
N THR A 132 -5.52 7.15 -12.62
CA THR A 132 -4.42 8.10 -12.46
C THR A 132 -3.67 7.90 -11.15
N LEU A 133 -2.40 8.27 -11.13
CA LEU A 133 -1.70 8.58 -9.89
C LEU A 133 -1.74 10.11 -9.66
N PRO A 134 -1.86 10.58 -8.41
CA PRO A 134 -1.99 12.00 -8.10
C PRO A 134 -0.65 12.75 -8.17
N GLU A 135 -0.69 14.05 -8.48
CA GLU A 135 0.50 14.93 -8.52
C GLU A 135 1.21 15.04 -7.16
N TRP A 136 0.50 14.89 -6.05
CA TRP A 136 1.15 14.88 -4.75
C TRP A 136 2.11 13.70 -4.56
N LEU A 137 2.06 12.66 -5.41
CA LEU A 137 2.98 11.52 -5.30
C LEU A 137 4.44 11.97 -5.42
N GLY A 138 4.72 12.86 -6.38
CA GLY A 138 6.07 13.40 -6.56
C GLY A 138 6.44 14.50 -5.59
N ASP A 139 5.44 15.15 -4.99
CA ASP A 139 5.65 16.30 -4.09
C ASP A 139 5.95 15.87 -2.65
N TYR A 140 5.33 14.79 -2.20
CA TYR A 140 5.41 14.35 -0.81
C TYR A 140 6.40 13.21 -0.59
N PHE A 141 6.56 12.29 -1.54
CA PHE A 141 7.37 11.08 -1.35
C PHE A 141 8.79 11.22 -1.89
N THR A 142 9.53 12.23 -1.42
CA THR A 142 10.91 12.49 -1.87
C THR A 142 11.91 11.37 -1.51
N CYS A 143 11.53 10.42 -0.65
CA CYS A 143 12.30 9.23 -0.30
C CYS A 143 11.98 8.01 -1.17
N LEU A 144 11.02 8.10 -2.09
CA LEU A 144 10.61 6.98 -2.94
C LEU A 144 11.75 6.53 -3.86
N GLU A 145 12.16 5.27 -3.75
CA GLU A 145 13.21 4.65 -4.54
C GLU A 145 12.68 3.59 -5.51
N GLU A 146 11.52 2.97 -5.20
CA GLU A 146 10.92 1.92 -6.00
C GLU A 146 9.41 2.12 -6.18
N ILE A 147 8.96 2.13 -7.44
CA ILE A 147 7.55 2.03 -7.82
C ILE A 147 7.35 0.76 -8.65
N SER A 148 6.37 -0.06 -8.28
CA SER A 148 5.90 -1.20 -9.07
C SER A 148 4.42 -1.06 -9.35
N ILE A 149 4.02 -1.16 -10.61
CA ILE A 149 2.63 -1.12 -11.05
C ILE A 149 2.40 -2.35 -11.92
N ASP A 150 1.45 -3.19 -11.52
CA ASP A 150 1.11 -4.40 -12.25
C ASP A 150 -0.40 -4.50 -12.45
N THR A 151 -0.82 -4.92 -13.64
CA THR A 151 -2.22 -5.29 -13.93
C THR A 151 -3.19 -4.14 -13.57
N CYS A 152 -2.87 -2.93 -14.01
CA CYS A 152 -3.70 -1.72 -13.86
C CYS A 152 -4.05 -1.18 -15.27
N PRO A 153 -4.98 -1.82 -16.01
CA PRO A 153 -5.23 -1.56 -17.42
C PRO A 153 -5.81 -0.17 -17.73
N MET A 154 -6.50 0.47 -16.77
CA MET A 154 -7.08 1.80 -16.93
C MET A 154 -6.09 2.94 -16.63
N LEU A 155 -4.93 2.63 -16.03
CA LEU A 155 -3.96 3.64 -15.67
C LEU A 155 -3.31 4.14 -16.94
N SER A 156 -3.57 5.41 -17.26
CA SER A 156 -3.28 5.92 -18.59
C SER A 156 -2.00 6.74 -18.67
N SER A 157 -1.57 7.40 -17.58
CA SER A 157 -0.36 8.22 -17.53
C SER A 157 0.25 8.28 -16.14
N LEU A 158 1.53 8.64 -16.07
CA LEU A 158 2.19 9.06 -14.82
C LEU A 158 1.98 10.58 -14.60
N PRO A 159 1.88 11.03 -13.34
CA PRO A 159 1.76 12.45 -13.00
C PRO A 159 3.04 13.18 -13.39
N GLU A 160 2.93 14.48 -13.67
CA GLU A 160 4.11 15.31 -14.01
C GLU A 160 5.10 15.36 -12.86
N SER A 161 4.58 15.39 -11.63
CA SER A 161 5.35 15.34 -10.39
C SER A 161 6.33 14.17 -10.31
N ILE A 162 6.16 13.07 -11.06
CA ILE A 162 7.08 11.93 -11.00
C ILE A 162 8.53 12.34 -11.27
N GLN A 163 8.74 13.40 -12.06
CA GLN A 163 10.05 14.01 -12.33
C GLN A 163 10.75 14.56 -11.07
N ARG A 164 9.98 14.84 -10.01
CA ARG A 164 10.48 15.35 -8.72
C ARG A 164 10.99 14.23 -7.82
N LEU A 165 10.71 12.96 -8.14
CA LEU A 165 11.19 11.79 -7.41
C LEU A 165 12.66 11.48 -7.74
N THR A 166 13.56 12.39 -7.37
CA THR A 166 14.99 12.32 -7.71
C THR A 166 15.74 11.12 -7.14
N LYS A 167 15.18 10.42 -6.14
CA LYS A 167 15.73 9.17 -5.58
C LYS A 167 15.16 7.91 -6.22
N LEU A 168 14.18 8.02 -7.12
CA LEU A 168 13.53 6.89 -7.75
C LEU A 168 14.54 6.16 -8.65
N LYS A 169 14.95 4.97 -8.22
CA LYS A 169 15.93 4.13 -8.93
C LYS A 169 15.25 3.16 -9.87
N LYS A 170 14.08 2.66 -9.47
CA LYS A 170 13.39 1.57 -10.14
C LYS A 170 11.92 1.90 -10.36
N LEU A 171 11.49 1.77 -11.62
CA LEU A 171 10.09 1.84 -12.03
C LEU A 171 9.76 0.58 -12.81
N VAL A 172 8.89 -0.27 -12.28
CA VAL A 172 8.43 -1.48 -12.96
C VAL A 172 6.97 -1.29 -13.35
N ILE A 173 6.67 -1.40 -14.64
CA ILE A 173 5.30 -1.36 -15.15
C ILE A 173 5.06 -2.65 -15.94
N THR A 174 4.13 -3.47 -15.44
CA THR A 174 3.79 -4.76 -16.02
C THR A 174 2.29 -4.85 -16.28
N ASN A 175 1.86 -5.46 -17.39
CA ASN A 175 0.42 -5.65 -17.71
C ASN A 175 -0.43 -4.37 -17.66
N CYS A 176 0.18 -3.20 -17.94
CA CYS A 176 -0.48 -1.90 -18.03
C CYS A 176 -0.28 -1.32 -19.45
N PRO A 177 -1.04 -1.78 -20.45
CA PRO A 177 -0.71 -1.53 -21.86
C PRO A 177 -0.67 -0.04 -22.22
N VAL A 178 -1.67 0.73 -21.78
CA VAL A 178 -1.75 2.18 -22.06
C VAL A 178 -0.59 2.93 -21.41
N LEU A 179 -0.36 2.72 -20.12
CA LEU A 179 0.74 3.36 -19.39
C LEU A 179 2.11 3.03 -19.99
N SER A 180 2.35 1.76 -20.31
CA SER A 180 3.60 1.29 -20.89
C SER A 180 3.86 1.93 -22.25
N GLU A 181 2.84 2.00 -23.12
CA GLU A 181 2.95 2.65 -24.44
C GLU A 181 3.29 4.14 -24.30
N LYS A 182 2.60 4.85 -23.41
CA LYS A 182 2.88 6.27 -23.14
C LYS A 182 4.30 6.49 -22.63
N CYS A 183 4.75 5.69 -21.66
CA CYS A 183 6.08 5.81 -21.06
C CYS A 183 7.20 5.51 -22.07
N GLN A 184 6.93 4.70 -23.10
CA GLN A 184 7.87 4.44 -24.20
C GLN A 184 7.81 5.53 -25.29
N GLY A 185 6.69 6.24 -25.41
CA GLY A 185 6.45 7.33 -26.36
C GLY A 185 6.41 8.70 -25.70
N GLU A 186 5.23 9.30 -25.62
CA GLU A 186 5.02 10.70 -25.23
C GLU A 186 5.51 11.04 -23.82
N ASP A 187 5.32 10.14 -22.85
CA ASP A 187 5.66 10.33 -21.43
C ASP A 187 7.10 9.90 -21.10
N ARG A 188 7.90 9.50 -22.09
CA ARG A 188 9.30 9.08 -21.86
C ARG A 188 10.13 10.12 -21.12
N HIS A 189 9.85 11.40 -21.35
CA HIS A 189 10.53 12.51 -20.69
C HIS A 189 10.29 12.54 -19.17
N LYS A 190 9.14 12.07 -18.69
CA LYS A 190 8.77 12.06 -17.26
C LYS A 190 9.66 11.14 -16.44
N ILE A 191 10.11 10.04 -17.06
CA ILE A 191 10.85 8.95 -16.41
C ILE A 191 12.34 8.94 -16.79
N ALA A 192 12.81 9.94 -17.55
CA ALA A 192 14.17 9.98 -18.06
C ALA A 192 15.25 10.05 -16.97
N HIS A 193 14.88 10.45 -15.74
CA HIS A 193 15.76 10.52 -14.57
C HIS A 193 15.92 9.18 -13.84
N ILE A 194 15.11 8.17 -14.17
CA ILE A 194 15.08 6.86 -13.51
C ILE A 194 16.14 5.95 -14.14
N LEU A 195 16.98 5.32 -13.32
CA LEU A 195 18.09 4.49 -13.78
C LEU A 195 17.62 3.15 -14.39
N GLU A 196 16.60 2.52 -13.80
CA GLU A 196 16.14 1.18 -14.18
C GLU A 196 14.61 1.14 -14.43
N PRO A 197 14.10 1.82 -15.48
CA PRO A 197 12.71 1.66 -15.90
C PRO A 197 12.53 0.34 -16.67
N ILE A 198 11.65 -0.52 -16.19
CA ILE A 198 11.35 -1.84 -16.78
C ILE A 198 9.88 -1.86 -17.20
N PHE A 199 9.65 -2.15 -18.48
CA PHE A 199 8.31 -2.30 -19.06
C PHE A 199 8.12 -3.73 -19.56
N LEU A 200 7.13 -4.41 -19.01
CA LEU A 200 6.73 -5.76 -19.43
C LEU A 200 5.28 -5.70 -19.92
N LEU A 201 5.09 -5.79 -21.24
CA LEU A 201 3.77 -5.92 -21.81
C LEU A 201 3.29 -7.36 -21.64
N ALA A 202 2.01 -7.56 -21.34
CA ALA A 202 1.40 -8.86 -21.51
C ALA A 202 1.47 -9.17 -23.02
N ASP A 203 2.15 -10.24 -23.40
CA ASP A 203 2.06 -10.77 -24.76
C ASP A 203 0.58 -10.87 -25.14
N THR A 204 0.23 -10.36 -26.32
CA THR A 204 -1.12 -10.43 -26.88
C THR A 204 -1.52 -11.88 -27.12
N VAL A 205 -1.92 -12.61 -26.08
CA VAL A 205 -2.62 -13.88 -26.20
C VAL A 205 -4.09 -13.57 -26.53
N SER A 206 -4.32 -13.11 -27.75
CA SER A 206 -5.62 -13.18 -28.46
C SER A 206 -5.52 -12.90 -29.97
N ARG A 207 -4.31 -12.76 -30.56
CA ARG A 207 -4.15 -12.74 -32.04
C ARG A 207 -3.72 -14.11 -32.59
N ALA A 208 -4.62 -15.07 -32.43
CA ALA A 208 -4.77 -16.34 -33.14
C ALA A 208 -5.69 -17.12 -32.21
N ILE A 209 -7.00 -17.18 -32.44
CA ILE A 209 -7.59 -18.04 -33.46
C ILE A 209 -8.87 -17.37 -33.99
N GLY A 210 -8.89 -17.10 -35.29
CA GLY A 210 -10.09 -17.03 -36.11
C GLY A 210 -9.70 -17.53 -37.51
N PRO A 211 -10.63 -18.02 -38.33
CA PRO A 211 -12.08 -18.20 -38.10
C PRO A 211 -12.45 -19.59 -37.55
#